data_AF-L0AWI9-F1
#
_entry.id   AF-L0AWI9-F1
#
_cell.length_a   1.000
_cell.length_b   1.000
_cell.length_c   1.000
_cell.angle_alpha   90.00
_cell.angle_beta   90.00
_cell.angle_gamma   90.00
#
_symmetry.space_group_name_H-M   'P 1'
#
loop_
_entity.id
_entity.type
_entity.pdbx_description
1 polymer ?
#
loop_
_entity_poly.entity_id
_entity_poly.type
_entity_poly.pdbx_seq_one_letter_code
_entity_poly.pdbx_strand_id
1 'polypeptide(L)'
;MAEDPPPVTIYLSKNKEIPPEYRDDGSGKLIKVTRDEEPPISNFTRYTHKDKDSDGISPFTLKEIWNDQNKPIAEINGTSNVTSVEAYYWKHNKTKVLIVGITTTDRGTTYYGNRKSADGNNEWTRLHGGSQPNLINNDLERTLDDLVCSNYDAVTLDLSKGTSMGDQKPYCCRCTYHGPKGAQRTVSLFSGNIKVNGRKIEYYKHTVKTGYRVAKIRYYDKGEGTIDTNNPDNRRRIKSPELAFPTSEIRSVSAFYCGGNPELIYFEGNGSNGTNKWYKKPPGNTNGDEDWTEVLLDLKSITPGELSRNTECETYNKIANELSCASTVTCPTTSTVTVDYEPTQPSSQQEAFAGERKQKSKTEGVRREKQKQSESSPRSSNVADPRTDELNGIGDDKPKETLRGGSDPNTWLQVTAASQTYRGPEDGDSGGNGHPAPAGPGDSASGGKANGVSETPPVPPAQGGQSEPTTTTTHTEPSHPTPRSASAPDGTHAKVTDPVSGAILAGAGYFFATSAGSGAAGFLGYKSYKFYQSFKGDPWVIYGYPMDIMRILMDYLVDAKNAPL
;
A
#
# COMPACT_ATOMS: atom_id res chain seq x y z
N MET A 1 -41.87 -26.79 10.65
CA MET A 1 -40.53 -26.46 10.09
C MET A 1 -40.42 -24.96 10.19
N ALA A 2 -39.38 -24.42 10.82
CA ALA A 2 -39.17 -22.97 10.78
C ALA A 2 -38.77 -22.59 9.35
N GLU A 3 -39.42 -21.58 8.77
CA GLU A 3 -38.98 -21.04 7.48
C GLU A 3 -37.59 -20.42 7.65
N ASP A 4 -36.70 -20.65 6.69
CA ASP A 4 -35.38 -20.04 6.71
C ASP A 4 -35.54 -18.51 6.64
N PRO A 5 -34.79 -17.74 7.45
CA PRO A 5 -34.88 -16.29 7.43
C PRO A 5 -34.52 -15.76 6.03
N PRO A 6 -35.22 -14.73 5.53
CA PRO A 6 -34.96 -14.16 4.22
C PRO A 6 -33.51 -13.65 4.13
N PRO A 7 -32.85 -13.80 2.96
CA PRO A 7 -31.45 -13.44 2.80
C PRO A 7 -31.26 -11.91 2.75
N VAL A 8 -30.13 -11.44 3.28
CA VAL A 8 -29.80 -10.02 3.50
C VAL A 8 -29.04 -9.42 2.32
N THR A 9 -29.40 -8.21 1.90
CA THR A 9 -28.56 -7.38 1.01
C THR A 9 -27.75 -6.36 1.81
N ILE A 10 -26.45 -6.27 1.51
CA ILE A 10 -25.57 -5.28 2.14
C ILE A 10 -25.35 -4.10 1.19
N TYR A 11 -25.63 -2.88 1.64
CA TYR A 11 -25.49 -1.66 0.86
C TYR A 11 -24.28 -0.87 1.37
N LEU A 12 -23.18 -0.86 0.61
CA LEU A 12 -21.97 -0.14 1.01
C LEU A 12 -22.15 1.37 0.99
N SER A 13 -23.04 1.89 0.14
CA SER A 13 -23.40 3.32 0.10
C SER A 13 -24.00 3.85 1.41
N LYS A 14 -24.59 2.97 2.23
CA LYS A 14 -25.22 3.29 3.53
C LYS A 14 -24.22 3.51 4.67
N ASN A 15 -22.94 3.21 4.47
CA ASN A 15 -21.91 3.34 5.51
C ASN A 15 -21.59 4.80 5.92
N LYS A 16 -22.13 5.78 5.20
CA LYS A 16 -21.99 7.22 5.48
C LYS A 16 -23.19 7.82 6.23
N GLU A 17 -24.24 7.05 6.46
CA GLU A 17 -25.44 7.52 7.15
C GLU A 17 -25.21 7.66 8.66
N ILE A 18 -25.95 8.58 9.29
CA ILE A 18 -25.92 8.85 10.73
C ILE A 18 -27.38 8.79 11.23
N PRO A 19 -27.75 7.86 12.12
CA PRO A 19 -26.91 6.83 12.74
C PRO A 19 -26.44 5.78 11.73
N PRO A 20 -25.35 5.05 12.02
CA PRO A 20 -24.75 4.11 11.06
C PRO A 20 -25.53 2.78 11.06
N GLU A 21 -26.82 2.83 10.74
CA GLU A 21 -27.71 1.67 10.70
C GLU A 21 -28.70 1.80 9.54
N TYR A 22 -29.06 0.68 8.92
CA TYR A 22 -30.09 0.65 7.88
C TYR A 22 -30.86 -0.66 7.93
N ARG A 23 -32.14 -0.63 7.50
CA ARG A 23 -32.94 -1.84 7.32
C ARG A 23 -32.72 -2.35 5.90
N ASP A 24 -32.43 -3.65 5.74
CA ASP A 24 -32.39 -4.27 4.42
C ASP A 24 -33.81 -4.45 3.88
N ASP A 25 -34.06 -3.93 2.67
CA ASP A 25 -35.41 -3.91 2.06
C ASP A 25 -35.96 -5.31 1.77
N GLY A 26 -35.09 -6.32 1.58
CA GLY A 26 -35.50 -7.69 1.29
C GLY A 26 -35.83 -8.50 2.55
N SER A 27 -34.90 -8.57 3.49
CA SER A 27 -35.04 -9.38 4.70
C SER A 27 -35.74 -8.66 5.85
N GLY A 28 -35.85 -7.34 5.79
CA GLY A 28 -36.27 -6.51 6.90
C GLY A 28 -35.27 -6.48 8.07
N LYS A 29 -34.09 -7.11 7.97
CA LYS A 29 -33.10 -7.11 9.06
C LYS A 29 -32.49 -5.73 9.24
N LEU A 30 -32.25 -5.35 10.49
CA LEU A 30 -31.59 -4.10 10.84
C LEU A 30 -30.07 -4.34 10.88
N ILE A 31 -29.34 -3.66 10.00
CA ILE A 31 -27.90 -3.78 9.88
C ILE A 31 -27.23 -2.62 10.59
N LYS A 32 -26.34 -2.94 11.52
CA LYS A 32 -25.47 -2.00 12.22
C LYS A 32 -24.13 -1.90 11.49
N VAL A 33 -23.66 -0.67 11.30
CA VAL A 33 -22.36 -0.36 10.70
C VAL A 33 -21.47 0.27 11.77
N THR A 34 -20.29 -0.31 11.98
CA THR A 34 -19.24 0.31 12.82
C THR A 34 -18.11 0.81 11.94
N ARG A 35 -17.41 1.85 12.39
CA ARG A 35 -16.29 2.45 11.67
C ARG A 35 -15.05 2.48 12.55
N ASP A 36 -13.93 2.05 12.00
CA ASP A 36 -12.61 2.10 12.64
C ASP A 36 -11.48 2.31 11.61
N GLU A 37 -10.26 2.57 12.07
CA GLU A 37 -9.06 2.65 11.23
C GLU A 37 -8.35 1.29 11.24
N GLU A 38 -8.44 0.57 10.13
CA GLU A 38 -7.83 -0.75 9.96
C GLU A 38 -7.11 -0.82 8.59
N PRO A 39 -5.83 -1.20 8.56
CA PRO A 39 -4.98 -1.46 9.73
C PRO A 39 -4.76 -0.23 10.62
N PRO A 40 -4.42 -0.40 11.91
CA PRO A 40 -4.23 0.71 12.82
C PRO A 40 -3.17 1.69 12.32
N ILE A 41 -3.44 2.99 12.50
CA ILE A 41 -2.54 4.09 12.14
C ILE A 41 -2.21 4.13 10.64
N SER A 42 -3.03 3.49 9.82
CA SER A 42 -2.93 3.55 8.36
C SER A 42 -3.81 4.68 7.79
N ASN A 43 -3.71 4.88 6.47
CA ASN A 43 -4.59 5.79 5.74
C ASN A 43 -5.86 5.09 5.24
N PHE A 44 -6.34 4.08 5.98
CA PHE A 44 -7.52 3.30 5.61
C PHE A 44 -8.61 3.38 6.68
N THR A 45 -9.86 3.24 6.24
CA THR A 45 -11.03 3.17 7.11
C THR A 45 -11.76 1.87 6.80
N ARG A 46 -12.06 1.09 7.83
CA ARG A 46 -12.92 -0.08 7.75
C ARG A 46 -14.33 0.27 8.21
N TYR A 47 -15.30 -0.26 7.50
CA TYR A 47 -16.71 -0.25 7.86
C TYR A 47 -17.18 -1.69 8.01
N THR A 48 -17.75 -2.03 9.16
CA THR A 48 -18.18 -3.40 9.47
C THR A 48 -19.69 -3.45 9.61
N HIS A 49 -20.34 -4.17 8.70
CA HIS A 49 -21.77 -4.40 8.63
C HIS A 49 -22.11 -5.71 9.35
N LYS A 50 -23.01 -5.65 10.34
CA LYS A 50 -23.47 -6.78 11.15
C LYS A 50 -24.97 -6.73 11.35
N ASP A 51 -25.60 -7.89 11.55
CA ASP A 51 -26.96 -7.95 12.08
C ASP A 51 -26.98 -7.29 13.46
N LYS A 52 -27.79 -6.22 13.61
CA LYS A 52 -27.85 -5.43 14.84
C LYS A 52 -28.39 -6.24 16.01
N ASP A 53 -29.38 -7.09 15.77
CA ASP A 53 -30.08 -7.80 16.84
C ASP A 53 -29.18 -8.87 17.48
N SER A 54 -28.25 -9.42 16.70
CA SER A 54 -27.30 -10.44 17.16
C SER A 54 -25.89 -9.92 17.41
N ASP A 55 -25.59 -8.66 17.02
CA ASP A 55 -24.24 -8.09 16.95
C ASP A 55 -23.23 -8.99 16.18
N GLY A 56 -23.73 -9.73 15.19
CA GLY A 56 -22.98 -10.70 14.40
C GLY A 56 -22.77 -12.07 15.05
N ILE A 57 -23.37 -12.34 16.22
CA ILE A 57 -23.32 -13.66 16.89
C ILE A 57 -24.18 -14.67 16.13
N SER A 58 -25.38 -14.27 15.69
CA SER A 58 -26.25 -15.11 14.87
C SER A 58 -25.95 -14.83 13.41
N PRO A 59 -25.54 -15.84 12.64
CA PRO A 59 -25.24 -15.65 11.24
C PRO A 59 -26.51 -15.37 10.42
N PHE A 60 -26.33 -14.77 9.25
CA PHE A 60 -27.37 -14.59 8.24
C PHE A 60 -26.92 -15.12 6.89
N THR A 61 -27.87 -15.36 5.98
CA THR A 61 -27.58 -15.66 4.58
C THR A 61 -27.44 -14.35 3.82
N LEU A 62 -26.27 -14.09 3.25
CA LEU A 62 -26.00 -12.95 2.41
C LEU A 62 -26.53 -13.22 0.99
N LYS A 63 -27.46 -12.38 0.53
CA LYS A 63 -27.98 -12.42 -0.84
C LYS A 63 -26.92 -11.90 -1.82
N GLU A 64 -26.50 -10.64 -1.62
CA GLU A 64 -25.58 -9.91 -2.48
C GLU A 64 -25.03 -8.66 -1.76
N ILE A 65 -24.02 -8.03 -2.33
CA ILE A 65 -23.45 -6.76 -1.85
C ILE A 65 -23.55 -5.71 -2.94
N TRP A 66 -24.12 -4.55 -2.61
CA TRP A 66 -24.25 -3.40 -3.50
C TRP A 66 -23.15 -2.38 -3.20
N ASN A 67 -22.41 -1.96 -4.22
CA ASN A 67 -21.31 -1.00 -4.08
C ASN A 67 -21.79 0.44 -3.82
N ASP A 68 -20.85 1.38 -3.71
CA ASP A 68 -21.12 2.81 -3.47
C ASP A 68 -22.00 3.46 -4.56
N GLN A 69 -22.12 2.84 -5.74
CA GLN A 69 -22.95 3.29 -6.87
C GLN A 69 -24.28 2.55 -6.96
N ASN A 70 -24.68 1.82 -5.91
CA ASN A 70 -25.90 1.00 -5.87
C ASN A 70 -25.95 -0.02 -7.03
N LYS A 71 -24.81 -0.66 -7.33
CA LYS A 71 -24.73 -1.79 -8.26
C LYS A 71 -24.26 -3.05 -7.54
N PRO A 72 -24.83 -4.23 -7.82
CA PRO A 72 -24.38 -5.47 -7.22
C PRO A 72 -22.93 -5.78 -7.64
N ILE A 73 -22.15 -6.31 -6.70
CA ILE A 73 -20.83 -6.89 -6.95
C ILE A 73 -21.07 -8.35 -7.38
N ALA A 74 -21.03 -8.60 -8.69
CA ALA A 74 -21.49 -9.86 -9.29
C ALA A 74 -20.76 -11.10 -8.73
N GLU A 75 -19.50 -10.95 -8.35
CA GLU A 75 -18.61 -11.98 -7.82
C GLU A 75 -18.99 -12.42 -6.39
N ILE A 76 -19.89 -11.69 -5.73
CA ILE A 76 -20.31 -11.93 -4.35
C ILE A 76 -21.83 -12.15 -4.31
N ASN A 77 -22.25 -13.42 -4.27
CA ASN A 77 -23.66 -13.79 -4.13
C ASN A 77 -23.84 -15.06 -3.28
N GLY A 78 -24.98 -15.15 -2.59
CA GLY A 78 -25.48 -16.39 -1.99
C GLY A 78 -24.63 -17.02 -0.88
N THR A 79 -23.97 -16.23 -0.05
CA THR A 79 -23.10 -16.76 1.02
C THR A 79 -23.91 -17.05 2.29
N SER A 80 -24.02 -18.32 2.69
CA SER A 80 -24.61 -18.71 3.98
C SER A 80 -23.67 -18.44 5.15
N ASN A 81 -24.22 -18.47 6.38
CA ASN A 81 -23.44 -18.44 7.61
C ASN A 81 -22.58 -17.17 7.83
N VAL A 82 -22.98 -16.03 7.26
CA VAL A 82 -22.24 -14.77 7.34
C VAL A 82 -22.46 -14.11 8.70
N THR A 83 -21.39 -13.73 9.38
CA THR A 83 -21.42 -13.01 10.67
C THR A 83 -21.15 -11.52 10.50
N SER A 84 -20.34 -11.14 9.50
CA SER A 84 -20.06 -9.74 9.19
C SER A 84 -19.58 -9.55 7.75
N VAL A 85 -19.85 -8.36 7.22
CA VAL A 85 -19.26 -7.86 5.97
C VAL A 85 -18.43 -6.61 6.28
N GLU A 86 -17.17 -6.62 5.91
CA GLU A 86 -16.22 -5.51 6.11
C GLU A 86 -15.96 -4.82 4.77
N ALA A 87 -15.87 -3.49 4.76
CA ALA A 87 -15.55 -2.71 3.58
C ALA A 87 -14.43 -1.70 3.91
N TYR A 88 -13.36 -1.74 3.11
CA TYR A 88 -12.16 -0.93 3.33
C TYR A 88 -12.09 0.20 2.31
N TYR A 89 -11.86 1.41 2.80
CA TYR A 89 -11.77 2.63 2.01
C TYR A 89 -10.46 3.35 2.27
N TRP A 90 -10.00 4.10 1.28
CA TRP A 90 -8.89 5.01 1.47
C TRP A 90 -9.37 6.28 2.18
N LYS A 91 -8.69 6.71 3.24
CA LYS A 91 -9.08 7.84 4.08
C LYS A 91 -9.20 9.15 3.28
N HIS A 92 -8.38 9.30 2.24
CA HIS A 92 -8.34 10.48 1.38
C HIS A 92 -9.33 10.42 0.21
N ASN A 93 -9.99 9.27 -0.02
CA ASN A 93 -11.10 9.16 -0.96
C ASN A 93 -12.03 8.00 -0.58
N LYS A 94 -13.18 8.34 0.01
CA LYS A 94 -14.19 7.39 0.49
C LYS A 94 -15.30 7.12 -0.53
N THR A 95 -15.14 7.53 -1.78
CA THR A 95 -16.18 7.34 -2.82
C THR A 95 -16.16 5.95 -3.43
N LYS A 96 -15.07 5.19 -3.21
CA LYS A 96 -14.88 3.86 -3.79
C LYS A 96 -14.26 2.92 -2.75
N VAL A 97 -14.99 1.86 -2.45
CA VAL A 97 -14.49 0.71 -1.69
C VAL A 97 -13.33 0.03 -2.43
N LEU A 98 -12.28 -0.31 -1.69
CA LEU A 98 -11.10 -1.00 -2.20
C LEU A 98 -11.18 -2.51 -1.96
N ILE A 99 -11.56 -2.93 -0.76
CA ILE A 99 -11.69 -4.35 -0.40
C ILE A 99 -13.01 -4.58 0.30
N VAL A 100 -13.63 -5.73 0.03
CA VAL A 100 -14.74 -6.28 0.80
C VAL A 100 -14.30 -7.60 1.45
N GLY A 101 -14.46 -7.73 2.76
CA GLY A 101 -14.24 -8.95 3.53
C GLY A 101 -15.57 -9.57 3.95
N ILE A 102 -15.75 -10.87 3.77
CA ILE A 102 -16.97 -11.59 4.18
C ILE A 102 -16.55 -12.65 5.19
N THR A 103 -16.96 -12.46 6.45
CA THR A 103 -16.65 -13.40 7.53
C THR A 103 -17.81 -14.36 7.71
N THR A 104 -17.49 -15.65 7.71
CA THR A 104 -18.43 -16.76 7.92
C THR A 104 -18.06 -17.54 9.17
N THR A 105 -19.03 -18.23 9.78
CA THR A 105 -18.77 -19.05 10.97
C THR A 105 -17.89 -20.27 10.67
N ASP A 106 -17.90 -20.78 9.44
CA ASP A 106 -17.24 -22.03 9.04
C ASP A 106 -15.89 -21.82 8.36
N ARG A 107 -15.67 -20.71 7.63
CA ARG A 107 -14.48 -20.53 6.77
C ARG A 107 -13.64 -19.29 7.08
N GLY A 108 -14.00 -18.52 8.11
CA GLY A 108 -13.34 -17.25 8.40
C GLY A 108 -13.65 -16.19 7.34
N THR A 109 -12.70 -15.31 7.05
CA THR A 109 -12.90 -14.14 6.18
C THR A 109 -12.40 -14.39 4.75
N THR A 110 -13.28 -14.26 3.77
CA THR A 110 -12.91 -14.21 2.35
C THR A 110 -12.88 -12.76 1.87
N TYR A 111 -11.77 -12.34 1.27
CA TYR A 111 -11.61 -10.98 0.77
C TYR A 111 -11.78 -10.89 -0.75
N TYR A 112 -12.31 -9.76 -1.21
CA TYR A 112 -12.49 -9.38 -2.61
C TYR A 112 -11.92 -7.98 -2.82
N GLY A 113 -11.11 -7.78 -3.85
CA GLY A 113 -10.47 -6.51 -4.16
C GLY A 113 -11.02 -5.86 -5.42
N ASN A 114 -11.23 -4.55 -5.38
CA ASN A 114 -11.68 -3.72 -6.49
C ASN A 114 -10.48 -3.15 -7.26
N ARG A 115 -10.04 -3.87 -8.28
CA ARG A 115 -8.87 -3.51 -9.11
C ARG A 115 -9.31 -2.84 -10.42
N LYS A 116 -8.34 -2.27 -11.14
CA LYS A 116 -8.55 -1.90 -12.54
C LYS A 116 -8.28 -3.10 -13.46
N SER A 117 -9.21 -3.37 -14.38
CA SER A 117 -9.02 -4.28 -15.50
C SER A 117 -8.05 -3.67 -16.53
N ALA A 118 -7.68 -4.43 -17.55
CA ALA A 118 -6.83 -3.97 -18.63
C ALA A 118 -7.39 -2.73 -19.36
N ASP A 119 -8.72 -2.60 -19.45
CA ASP A 119 -9.41 -1.48 -20.09
C ASP A 119 -9.58 -0.27 -19.15
N GLY A 120 -9.03 -0.33 -17.94
CA GLY A 120 -9.18 0.71 -16.92
C GLY A 120 -10.55 0.73 -16.22
N ASN A 121 -11.41 -0.25 -16.50
CA ASN A 121 -12.67 -0.44 -15.79
C ASN A 121 -12.44 -1.05 -14.41
N ASN A 122 -13.37 -0.85 -13.48
CA ASN A 122 -13.30 -1.49 -12.17
C ASN A 122 -13.75 -2.95 -12.29
N GLU A 123 -13.03 -3.85 -11.66
CA GLU A 123 -13.29 -5.29 -11.63
C GLU A 123 -13.08 -5.79 -10.21
N TRP A 124 -13.97 -6.68 -9.75
CA TRP A 124 -13.82 -7.33 -8.46
C TRP A 124 -13.20 -8.70 -8.65
N THR A 125 -12.22 -9.03 -7.80
CA THR A 125 -11.60 -10.36 -7.81
C THR A 125 -11.47 -10.88 -6.40
N ARG A 126 -11.69 -12.17 -6.21
CA ARG A 126 -11.39 -12.85 -4.94
C ARG A 126 -9.89 -12.79 -4.67
N LEU A 127 -9.51 -12.35 -3.47
CA LEU A 127 -8.13 -12.25 -3.01
C LEU A 127 -7.70 -13.57 -2.36
N HIS A 128 -6.68 -14.22 -2.92
CA HIS A 128 -6.13 -15.49 -2.45
C HIS A 128 -4.69 -15.66 -2.94
N GLY A 129 -3.98 -16.69 -2.46
CA GLY A 129 -2.64 -17.03 -2.93
C GLY A 129 -2.62 -17.29 -4.44
N GLY A 130 -2.19 -16.29 -5.23
CA GLY A 130 -2.18 -16.34 -6.70
C GLY A 130 -3.06 -15.28 -7.38
N SER A 131 -3.98 -14.64 -6.64
CA SER A 131 -4.75 -13.50 -7.18
C SER A 131 -3.85 -12.29 -7.42
N GLN A 132 -4.38 -11.30 -8.15
CA GLN A 132 -3.64 -10.08 -8.48
C GLN A 132 -4.54 -8.86 -8.25
N PRO A 133 -4.33 -8.08 -7.17
CA PRO A 133 -3.28 -8.25 -6.16
C PRO A 133 -3.50 -9.50 -5.29
N ASN A 134 -2.42 -10.02 -4.72
CA ASN A 134 -2.45 -11.16 -3.81
C ASN A 134 -2.52 -10.67 -2.36
N LEU A 135 -3.39 -11.27 -1.54
CA LEU A 135 -3.36 -11.13 -0.09
C LEU A 135 -2.21 -11.97 0.49
N ILE A 136 -1.00 -11.44 0.37
CA ILE A 136 0.23 -12.13 0.81
C ILE A 136 0.36 -12.06 2.32
N ASN A 137 0.58 -13.19 2.97
CA ASN A 137 0.87 -13.30 4.42
C ASN A 137 -0.16 -12.58 5.31
N ASN A 138 -1.42 -12.52 4.89
CA ASN A 138 -2.48 -11.75 5.57
C ASN A 138 -2.15 -10.26 5.74
N ASP A 139 -1.25 -9.72 4.93
CA ASP A 139 -0.86 -8.31 4.95
C ASP A 139 -1.86 -7.46 4.16
N LEU A 140 -2.96 -7.16 4.83
CA LEU A 140 -4.08 -6.44 4.26
C LEU A 140 -3.68 -5.03 3.80
N GLU A 141 -2.87 -4.31 4.58
CA GLU A 141 -2.45 -2.94 4.24
C GLU A 141 -1.71 -2.89 2.91
N ARG A 142 -0.84 -3.86 2.65
CA ARG A 142 -0.05 -3.87 1.42
C ARG A 142 -0.93 -4.13 0.21
N THR A 143 -1.95 -4.97 0.37
CA THR A 143 -2.97 -5.17 -0.68
C THR A 143 -3.78 -3.90 -0.89
N LEU A 144 -4.15 -3.20 0.19
CA LEU A 144 -4.83 -1.91 0.10
C LEU A 144 -3.96 -0.84 -0.60
N ASP A 145 -2.66 -0.81 -0.35
CA ASP A 145 -1.71 0.09 -1.04
C ASP A 145 -1.63 -0.20 -2.54
N ASP A 146 -1.58 -1.48 -2.91
CA ASP A 146 -1.61 -1.92 -4.31
C ASP A 146 -2.90 -1.41 -4.98
N LEU A 147 -4.04 -1.50 -4.30
CA LEU A 147 -5.33 -1.02 -4.80
C LEU A 147 -5.43 0.51 -4.83
N VAL A 148 -4.84 1.24 -3.87
CA VAL A 148 -4.78 2.72 -3.88
C VAL A 148 -4.05 3.21 -5.12
N CYS A 149 -2.92 2.59 -5.41
CA CYS A 149 -2.12 2.89 -6.58
C CYS A 149 -2.87 2.65 -7.88
N SER A 150 -3.55 1.51 -8.00
CA SER A 150 -4.37 1.19 -9.18
C SER A 150 -5.58 2.12 -9.33
N ASN A 151 -6.16 2.63 -8.24
CA ASN A 151 -7.43 3.36 -8.27
C ASN A 151 -7.33 4.88 -8.18
N TYR A 152 -6.21 5.42 -7.69
CA TYR A 152 -6.07 6.83 -7.30
C TYR A 152 -4.73 7.46 -7.69
N ASP A 153 -3.95 6.79 -8.53
CA ASP A 153 -2.63 7.23 -9.00
C ASP A 153 -1.71 7.68 -7.85
N ALA A 154 -1.76 6.95 -6.75
CA ALA A 154 -1.05 7.27 -5.51
C ALA A 154 -0.18 6.09 -5.07
N VAL A 155 1.14 6.28 -5.02
CA VAL A 155 2.12 5.20 -4.80
C VAL A 155 2.62 5.18 -3.37
N THR A 156 2.79 3.99 -2.80
CA THR A 156 3.55 3.82 -1.55
C THR A 156 5.02 3.65 -1.88
N LEU A 157 5.89 4.49 -1.33
CA LEU A 157 7.33 4.30 -1.42
C LEU A 157 7.79 3.34 -0.34
N ASP A 158 8.33 2.21 -0.76
CA ASP A 158 8.89 1.19 0.14
C ASP A 158 10.42 1.30 0.09
N LEU A 159 10.99 1.87 1.15
CA LEU A 159 12.41 2.12 1.32
C LEU A 159 13.13 0.93 1.97
N SER A 160 12.53 -0.24 2.03
CA SER A 160 13.19 -1.42 2.59
C SER A 160 14.34 -1.85 1.70
N LYS A 161 15.50 -2.19 2.28
CA LYS A 161 16.70 -2.51 1.50
C LYS A 161 16.47 -3.66 0.53
N GLY A 162 15.75 -4.71 0.92
CA GLY A 162 15.37 -5.81 0.03
C GLY A 162 14.58 -5.35 -1.20
N THR A 163 13.66 -4.40 -1.04
CA THR A 163 12.93 -3.77 -2.16
C THR A 163 13.89 -2.97 -3.06
N SER A 164 14.83 -2.25 -2.46
CA SER A 164 15.80 -1.41 -3.18
C SER A 164 16.89 -2.21 -3.91
N MET A 165 17.23 -3.40 -3.40
CA MET A 165 18.27 -4.29 -3.93
C MET A 165 17.75 -5.34 -4.91
N GLY A 166 16.46 -5.67 -4.88
CA GLY A 166 15.90 -6.72 -5.73
C GLY A 166 16.17 -6.49 -7.23
N ASP A 167 16.34 -7.58 -7.98
CA ASP A 167 16.57 -7.54 -9.43
C ASP A 167 15.36 -7.00 -10.21
N GLN A 168 14.19 -6.95 -9.56
CA GLN A 168 12.96 -6.39 -10.11
C GLN A 168 12.94 -4.86 -9.99
N LYS A 169 13.84 -4.18 -10.70
CA LYS A 169 13.84 -2.72 -10.90
C LYS A 169 13.23 -2.40 -12.26
N PRO A 170 12.35 -1.38 -12.42
CA PRO A 170 11.60 -0.60 -11.42
C PRO A 170 10.54 -1.40 -10.65
N TYR A 171 10.06 -0.88 -9.51
CA TYR A 171 8.90 -1.43 -8.82
C TYR A 171 7.69 -0.51 -8.92
N CYS A 172 6.53 -1.13 -8.97
CA CYS A 172 5.26 -0.51 -8.73
C CYS A 172 4.48 -1.50 -7.87
N CYS A 173 3.45 -0.99 -7.23
CA CYS A 173 2.25 -1.71 -6.81
C CYS A 173 2.13 -3.04 -7.56
N ARG A 174 2.00 -4.16 -6.86
CA ARG A 174 2.14 -5.53 -7.42
C ARG A 174 1.02 -5.92 -8.40
N CYS A 175 0.25 -4.95 -8.87
CA CYS A 175 -0.81 -5.10 -9.84
C CYS A 175 -0.23 -5.60 -11.18
N THR A 176 -0.65 -6.78 -11.61
CA THR A 176 -0.19 -7.40 -12.88
C THR A 176 -0.69 -6.65 -14.12
N TYR A 177 -1.71 -5.81 -13.98
CA TYR A 177 -2.37 -5.12 -15.10
C TYR A 177 -1.67 -3.84 -15.53
N HIS A 178 -0.36 -3.79 -15.39
CA HIS A 178 0.48 -2.70 -15.85
C HIS A 178 0.84 -2.80 -17.34
N GLY A 179 -0.14 -3.18 -18.17
CA GLY A 179 -0.04 -3.34 -19.63
C GLY A 179 1.02 -4.37 -20.09
N PRO A 180 0.93 -4.88 -21.33
CA PRO A 180 1.86 -5.88 -21.87
C PRO A 180 3.32 -5.39 -22.07
N LYS A 181 3.71 -4.22 -21.56
CA LYS A 181 5.03 -3.62 -21.78
C LYS A 181 5.70 -2.98 -20.56
N GLY A 182 5.19 -3.20 -19.34
CA GLY A 182 5.82 -2.65 -18.12
C GLY A 182 5.88 -1.11 -18.05
N ALA A 183 5.21 -0.41 -18.97
CA ALA A 183 5.22 1.05 -19.12
C ALA A 183 4.52 1.80 -17.97
N GLN A 184 3.85 1.06 -17.08
CA GLN A 184 3.15 1.60 -15.92
C GLN A 184 3.91 1.38 -14.61
N ARG A 185 5.18 0.95 -14.64
CA ARG A 185 6.00 1.00 -13.43
C ARG A 185 6.16 2.47 -12.99
N THR A 186 5.70 2.78 -11.78
CA THR A 186 5.57 4.17 -11.29
C THR A 186 6.74 4.62 -10.45
N VAL A 187 7.57 3.70 -9.93
CA VAL A 187 8.75 4.06 -9.13
C VAL A 187 10.02 3.48 -9.76
N SER A 188 10.88 4.36 -10.26
CA SER A 188 12.21 3.98 -10.74
C SER A 188 13.26 3.99 -9.65
N LEU A 189 14.07 2.96 -9.61
CA LEU A 189 15.17 2.78 -8.66
C LEU A 189 16.50 3.13 -9.31
N PHE A 190 17.27 3.97 -8.64
CA PHE A 190 18.67 4.23 -8.92
C PHE A 190 19.50 3.88 -7.69
N SER A 191 20.56 3.09 -7.84
CA SER A 191 21.49 2.78 -6.76
C SER A 191 22.75 3.61 -6.91
N GLY A 192 23.16 4.28 -5.84
CA GLY A 192 24.42 5.00 -5.75
C GLY A 192 25.23 4.55 -4.54
N ASN A 193 26.49 5.00 -4.51
CA ASN A 193 27.31 4.85 -3.32
C ASN A 193 28.27 6.01 -3.17
N ILE A 194 28.56 6.35 -1.93
CA ILE A 194 29.57 7.34 -1.57
C ILE A 194 30.76 6.56 -1.00
N LYS A 195 31.96 6.83 -1.52
CA LYS A 195 33.18 6.20 -1.05
C LYS A 195 34.10 7.23 -0.43
N VAL A 196 34.46 7.02 0.83
CA VAL A 196 35.50 7.79 1.52
C VAL A 196 36.33 6.85 2.39
N ASN A 197 37.65 6.92 2.25
CA ASN A 197 38.60 6.06 2.99
C ASN A 197 38.30 4.56 2.90
N GLY A 198 37.89 4.10 1.71
CA GLY A 198 37.55 2.71 1.48
C GLY A 198 36.23 2.24 2.09
N ARG A 199 35.57 3.07 2.91
CA ARG A 199 34.21 2.81 3.38
C ARG A 199 33.20 3.27 2.33
N LYS A 200 32.16 2.46 2.15
CA LYS A 200 31.11 2.66 1.15
C LYS A 200 29.79 2.86 1.89
N ILE A 201 29.14 4.00 1.66
CA ILE A 201 27.76 4.25 2.09
C ILE A 201 26.88 4.04 0.87
N GLU A 202 25.99 3.05 0.93
CA GLU A 202 25.05 2.79 -0.15
C GLU A 202 23.80 3.62 0.02
N TYR A 203 23.26 4.10 -1.11
CA TYR A 203 21.97 4.76 -1.13
C TYR A 203 21.16 4.34 -2.34
N TYR A 204 19.84 4.45 -2.20
CA TYR A 204 18.88 4.10 -3.24
C TYR A 204 17.90 5.24 -3.43
N LYS A 205 17.78 5.71 -4.67
CA LYS A 205 16.89 6.79 -5.09
C LYS A 205 15.65 6.20 -5.74
N HIS A 206 14.51 6.44 -5.12
CA HIS A 206 13.17 6.06 -5.53
C HIS A 206 12.52 7.25 -6.21
N THR A 207 12.38 7.23 -7.54
CA THR A 207 11.81 8.35 -8.31
C THR A 207 10.41 8.00 -8.77
N VAL A 208 9.45 8.86 -8.44
CA VAL A 208 8.04 8.70 -8.80
C VAL A 208 7.81 9.24 -10.22
N LYS A 209 7.08 8.48 -11.02
CA LYS A 209 6.67 8.86 -12.38
C LYS A 209 5.75 10.08 -12.32
N THR A 210 5.94 11.02 -13.25
CA THR A 210 5.06 12.18 -13.40
C THR A 210 3.59 11.76 -13.53
N GLY A 211 2.70 12.51 -12.87
CA GLY A 211 1.26 12.21 -12.80
C GLY A 211 0.85 11.38 -11.59
N TYR A 212 1.81 10.79 -10.86
CA TYR A 212 1.55 10.08 -9.61
C TYR A 212 1.91 10.94 -8.40
N ARG A 213 1.23 10.67 -7.29
CA ARG A 213 1.51 11.27 -5.97
C ARG A 213 2.02 10.20 -5.00
N VAL A 214 2.78 10.61 -3.98
CA VAL A 214 3.21 9.72 -2.90
C VAL A 214 2.06 9.58 -1.90
N ALA A 215 1.53 8.38 -1.75
CA ALA A 215 0.46 8.03 -0.81
C ALA A 215 0.95 7.92 0.64
N LYS A 216 2.17 7.40 0.81
CA LYS A 216 2.91 7.28 2.07
C LYS A 216 4.32 6.76 1.78
N ILE A 217 5.19 6.80 2.78
CA ILE A 217 6.54 6.23 2.75
C ILE A 217 6.68 5.25 3.91
N ARG A 218 7.27 4.07 3.66
CA ARG A 218 7.49 3.05 4.67
C ARG A 218 8.78 2.28 4.46
N TYR A 219 9.18 1.50 5.46
CA TYR A 219 10.21 0.46 5.35
C TYR A 219 9.96 -0.66 6.38
N TYR A 220 10.75 -1.73 6.35
CA TYR A 220 10.75 -2.79 7.36
C TYR A 220 12.09 -2.88 8.10
N ASP A 221 12.08 -2.83 9.44
CA ASP A 221 13.25 -2.68 10.33
C ASP A 221 14.23 -3.89 10.33
N LYS A 222 13.98 -4.91 9.50
CA LYS A 222 14.81 -6.12 9.32
C LYS A 222 14.91 -6.57 7.86
N GLY A 223 14.67 -5.63 6.93
CA GLY A 223 14.42 -5.92 5.52
C GLY A 223 15.65 -6.25 4.66
N GLU A 224 16.80 -6.62 5.24
CA GLU A 224 17.96 -7.03 4.44
C GLU A 224 17.95 -8.54 4.19
N GLY A 225 17.84 -8.95 2.92
CA GLY A 225 18.12 -10.32 2.48
C GLY A 225 17.20 -11.43 3.02
N THR A 226 16.18 -11.10 3.82
CA THR A 226 15.28 -12.09 4.42
C THR A 226 13.98 -12.21 3.62
N ILE A 227 13.49 -13.44 3.51
CA ILE A 227 12.11 -13.79 3.11
C ILE A 227 11.03 -13.03 3.92
N ASP A 228 11.42 -12.41 5.04
CA ASP A 228 10.56 -11.71 6.00
C ASP A 228 10.44 -10.20 5.75
N THR A 229 10.89 -9.66 4.61
CA THR A 229 10.77 -8.22 4.28
C THR A 229 9.33 -7.70 4.19
N ASN A 230 8.34 -8.51 4.53
CA ASN A 230 6.91 -8.18 4.41
C ASN A 230 6.14 -8.52 5.70
N ASN A 231 6.81 -8.74 6.82
CA ASN A 231 6.12 -8.91 8.09
C ASN A 231 5.56 -7.54 8.55
N PRO A 232 4.23 -7.38 8.70
CA PRO A 232 3.62 -6.12 9.15
C PRO A 232 4.12 -5.65 10.53
N ASP A 233 4.58 -6.55 11.41
CA ASP A 233 5.12 -6.19 12.74
C ASP A 233 6.44 -5.41 12.66
N ASN A 234 7.21 -5.64 11.59
CA ASN A 234 8.46 -4.93 11.33
C ASN A 234 8.24 -3.65 10.51
N ARG A 235 7.00 -3.36 10.10
CA ARG A 235 6.69 -2.18 9.29
C ARG A 235 6.91 -0.91 10.10
N ARG A 236 7.53 0.08 9.47
CA ARG A 236 7.71 1.43 9.96
C ARG A 236 7.19 2.40 8.92
N ARG A 237 6.29 3.31 9.30
CA ARG A 237 5.80 4.37 8.41
C ARG A 237 6.55 5.65 8.75
N ILE A 238 7.04 6.33 7.72
CA ILE A 238 7.77 7.59 7.89
C ILE A 238 6.74 8.72 7.93
N LYS A 239 6.70 9.43 9.05
CA LYS A 239 5.95 10.67 9.23
C LYS A 239 6.91 11.84 9.27
N SER A 240 6.45 12.96 8.73
CA SER A 240 7.12 14.25 8.89
C SER A 240 6.01 15.28 9.10
N PRO A 241 6.13 16.15 10.12
CA PRO A 241 5.10 17.15 10.42
C PRO A 241 4.84 18.12 9.27
N GLU A 242 5.82 18.27 8.38
CA GLU A 242 5.75 19.20 7.25
C GLU A 242 5.18 18.56 5.98
N LEU A 243 5.05 17.23 5.94
CA LEU A 243 4.62 16.50 4.74
C LEU A 243 3.28 15.84 4.96
N ALA A 244 2.25 16.49 4.42
CA ALA A 244 0.93 15.92 4.36
C ALA A 244 0.85 14.87 3.26
N PHE A 245 0.60 13.61 3.63
CA PHE A 245 0.27 12.59 2.65
C PHE A 245 -1.24 12.54 2.37
N PRO A 246 -1.67 12.22 1.13
CA PRO A 246 -0.84 12.03 -0.05
C PRO A 246 -0.33 13.36 -0.62
N THR A 247 0.88 13.38 -1.20
CA THR A 247 1.49 14.61 -1.76
C THR A 247 2.02 14.41 -3.17
N SER A 248 1.86 15.44 -4.01
CA SER A 248 2.49 15.53 -5.34
C SER A 248 3.80 16.32 -5.33
N GLU A 249 4.22 16.81 -4.17
CA GLU A 249 5.42 17.64 -4.04
C GLU A 249 6.69 16.81 -4.08
N ILE A 250 6.62 15.52 -3.76
CA ILE A 250 7.77 14.61 -3.76
C ILE A 250 7.94 14.01 -5.16
N ARG A 251 9.07 14.33 -5.79
CA ARG A 251 9.54 13.72 -7.03
C ARG A 251 10.31 12.43 -6.77
N SER A 252 11.22 12.47 -5.80
CA SER A 252 12.03 11.31 -5.47
C SER A 252 12.44 11.29 -4.00
N VAL A 253 12.80 10.10 -3.52
CA VAL A 253 13.33 9.88 -2.18
C VAL A 253 14.63 9.11 -2.30
N SER A 254 15.74 9.68 -1.83
CA SER A 254 17.02 8.96 -1.72
C SER A 254 17.22 8.50 -0.30
N ALA A 255 17.31 7.19 -0.07
CA ALA A 255 17.50 6.60 1.24
C ALA A 255 18.94 6.08 1.42
N PHE A 256 19.58 6.46 2.52
CA PHE A 256 20.92 6.05 2.93
C PHE A 256 20.81 5.04 4.06
N TYR A 257 21.54 3.94 3.94
CA TYR A 257 21.33 2.76 4.78
C TYR A 257 22.51 2.49 5.70
N CYS A 258 22.20 2.15 6.95
CA CYS A 258 23.13 1.58 7.91
C CYS A 258 22.53 0.27 8.46
N GLY A 259 23.31 -0.82 8.44
CA GLY A 259 22.85 -2.12 8.94
C GLY A 259 21.57 -2.65 8.30
N GLY A 260 21.31 -2.30 7.03
CA GLY A 260 20.11 -2.73 6.32
C GLY A 260 18.91 -1.79 6.43
N ASN A 261 18.96 -0.79 7.32
CA ASN A 261 17.84 0.12 7.59
C ASN A 261 18.14 1.54 7.09
N PRO A 262 17.12 2.25 6.55
CA PRO A 262 17.28 3.65 6.20
C PRO A 262 17.45 4.48 7.48
N GLU A 263 18.49 5.30 7.54
CA GLU A 263 18.75 6.22 8.67
C GLU A 263 18.67 7.69 8.28
N LEU A 264 18.95 7.99 7.01
CA LEU A 264 18.91 9.33 6.46
C LEU A 264 18.21 9.27 5.09
N ILE A 265 17.28 10.18 4.86
CA ILE A 265 16.56 10.28 3.59
C ILE A 265 16.63 11.71 3.05
N TYR A 266 16.67 11.83 1.73
CA TYR A 266 16.57 13.10 1.02
C TYR A 266 15.34 13.09 0.15
N PHE A 267 14.44 14.05 0.35
CA PHE A 267 13.32 14.30 -0.53
C PHE A 267 13.71 15.31 -1.59
N GLU A 268 13.55 14.91 -2.84
CA GLU A 268 13.67 15.80 -4.00
C GLU A 268 12.27 16.24 -4.41
N GLY A 269 12.05 17.54 -4.46
CA GLY A 269 10.77 18.14 -4.80
C GLY A 269 10.47 18.21 -6.30
N ASN A 270 9.21 18.45 -6.66
CA ASN A 270 8.79 18.77 -8.02
C ASN A 270 8.89 20.29 -8.31
N GLY A 271 10.08 20.76 -8.70
CA GLY A 271 10.28 22.12 -9.21
C GLY A 271 10.33 23.22 -8.13
N SER A 272 9.87 24.44 -8.47
CA SER A 272 9.99 25.63 -7.61
C SER A 272 9.21 25.58 -6.30
N ASN A 273 8.19 24.72 -6.24
CA ASN A 273 7.32 24.58 -5.06
C ASN A 273 7.69 23.36 -4.21
N GLY A 274 8.50 22.44 -4.74
CA GLY A 274 8.97 21.29 -4.01
C GLY A 274 10.17 21.67 -3.14
N THR A 275 10.07 21.43 -1.83
CA THR A 275 11.21 21.67 -0.94
C THR A 275 12.13 20.46 -0.94
N ASN A 276 13.36 20.67 -1.37
CA ASN A 276 14.43 19.69 -1.24
C ASN A 276 14.85 19.66 0.23
N LYS A 277 14.66 18.53 0.90
CA LYS A 277 14.87 18.44 2.36
C LYS A 277 15.47 17.11 2.76
N TRP A 278 16.36 17.18 3.74
CA TRP A 278 16.94 16.02 4.40
C TRP A 278 16.15 15.70 5.66
N TYR A 279 15.88 14.43 5.89
CA TYR A 279 15.24 13.94 7.11
C TYR A 279 16.05 12.80 7.70
N LYS A 280 16.11 12.77 9.03
CA LYS A 280 16.83 11.74 9.79
C LYS A 280 15.86 10.91 10.62
N LYS A 281 16.18 9.62 10.73
CA LYS A 281 15.48 8.68 11.60
C LYS A 281 15.63 9.13 13.06
N PRO A 282 14.54 9.16 13.86
CA PRO A 282 14.66 9.48 15.28
C PRO A 282 15.54 8.46 16.01
N PRO A 283 16.24 8.85 17.10
CA PRO A 283 16.99 7.91 17.90
C PRO A 283 16.06 6.90 18.60
N GLY A 284 16.44 5.61 18.58
CA GLY A 284 15.72 4.54 19.26
C GLY A 284 14.92 3.63 18.32
N ASN A 285 14.50 2.47 18.83
CA ASN A 285 13.58 1.58 18.10
C ASN A 285 12.16 1.88 18.58
N THR A 286 11.39 2.58 17.75
CA THR A 286 9.97 2.73 18.02
C THR A 286 9.25 1.55 17.39
N ASN A 287 8.31 0.95 18.14
CA ASN A 287 7.41 -0.04 17.57
C ASN A 287 6.34 0.70 16.76
N GLY A 288 6.56 0.87 15.45
CA GLY A 288 5.54 1.37 14.52
C GLY A 288 5.96 2.60 13.73
N ASP A 289 5.10 3.61 13.72
CA ASP A 289 5.34 4.81 12.91
C ASP A 289 6.41 5.70 13.53
N GLU A 290 7.26 6.28 12.69
CA GLU A 290 8.40 7.08 13.10
C GLU A 290 8.23 8.52 12.63
N ASP A 291 8.39 9.46 13.57
CA ASP A 291 8.42 10.89 13.27
C ASP A 291 9.86 11.29 12.91
N TRP A 292 10.14 11.37 11.61
CA TRP A 292 11.43 11.77 11.08
C TRP A 292 11.58 13.29 11.13
N THR A 293 12.77 13.76 11.51
CA THR A 293 13.04 15.18 11.73
C THR A 293 13.87 15.77 10.61
N GLU A 294 13.59 17.01 10.21
CA GLU A 294 14.37 17.72 9.19
C GLU A 294 15.80 17.97 9.70
N VAL A 295 16.80 17.74 8.85
CA VAL A 295 18.20 18.10 9.13
C VAL A 295 18.43 19.54 8.68
N LEU A 296 18.49 20.47 9.64
CA LEU A 296 18.20 21.88 9.37
C LEU A 296 19.34 22.74 8.84
N LEU A 297 20.62 22.36 8.93
CA LEU A 297 21.70 23.32 8.69
C LEU A 297 22.75 22.86 7.68
N ASP A 298 23.41 21.73 7.93
CA ASP A 298 24.63 21.44 7.17
C ASP A 298 24.39 20.72 5.84
N LEU A 299 23.22 20.12 5.65
CA LEU A 299 22.91 19.32 4.46
C LEU A 299 22.09 20.05 3.39
N LYS A 300 21.62 21.28 3.66
CA LYS A 300 20.70 22.00 2.76
C LYS A 300 21.24 22.25 1.36
N SER A 301 22.54 22.46 1.22
CA SER A 301 23.20 22.68 -0.07
C SER A 301 23.67 21.40 -0.76
N ILE A 302 23.49 20.24 -0.12
CA ILE A 302 24.04 18.96 -0.59
C ILE A 302 22.91 18.13 -1.18
N THR A 303 23.06 17.71 -2.44
CA THR A 303 22.11 16.78 -3.06
C THR A 303 22.76 15.41 -3.30
N PRO A 304 22.00 14.29 -3.19
CA PRO A 304 22.55 12.96 -3.43
C PRO A 304 23.22 12.75 -4.80
N GLY A 305 22.77 13.49 -5.83
CA GLY A 305 23.32 13.39 -7.18
C GLY A 305 24.76 13.90 -7.29
N GLU A 306 25.11 14.91 -6.50
CA GLU A 306 26.44 15.53 -6.47
C GLU A 306 27.49 14.65 -5.76
N LEU A 307 27.04 13.70 -4.95
CA LEU A 307 27.90 12.84 -4.11
C LEU A 307 28.63 11.73 -4.89
N SER A 308 28.43 11.65 -6.21
CA SER A 308 28.84 10.50 -7.02
C SER A 308 30.21 10.64 -7.69
N ARG A 309 30.82 11.83 -7.72
CA ARG A 309 31.98 12.09 -8.60
C ARG A 309 33.28 12.52 -7.95
N ASN A 310 33.26 13.13 -6.78
CA ASN A 310 34.41 13.50 -5.94
C ASN A 310 33.85 14.30 -4.77
N THR A 311 33.10 13.63 -3.89
CA THR A 311 32.54 14.31 -2.72
C THR A 311 33.68 14.88 -1.92
N GLU A 312 33.74 16.21 -1.83
CA GLU A 312 34.68 16.88 -0.94
C GLU A 312 34.56 16.27 0.45
N CYS A 313 35.70 16.00 1.10
CA CYS A 313 35.71 15.35 2.40
C CYS A 313 34.74 16.02 3.39
N GLU A 314 34.64 17.33 3.34
CA GLU A 314 33.72 18.10 4.17
C GLU A 314 32.25 17.72 3.95
N THR A 315 31.83 17.58 2.69
CA THR A 315 30.47 17.16 2.33
C THR A 315 30.18 15.73 2.80
N TYR A 316 31.16 14.83 2.67
CA TYR A 316 31.02 13.48 3.20
C TYR A 316 30.88 13.47 4.71
N ASN A 317 31.73 14.20 5.43
CA ASN A 317 31.70 14.24 6.89
C ASN A 317 30.34 14.73 7.41
N LYS A 318 29.72 15.72 6.74
CA LYS A 318 28.38 16.20 7.10
C LYS A 318 27.34 15.07 7.00
N ILE A 319 27.35 14.28 5.93
CA ILE A 319 26.45 13.13 5.77
C ILE A 319 26.79 12.01 6.75
N ALA A 320 28.07 11.71 6.91
CA ALA A 320 28.56 10.64 7.77
C ALA A 320 28.23 10.89 9.24
N ASN A 321 28.27 12.14 9.70
CA ASN A 321 27.86 12.54 11.04
C ASN A 321 26.38 12.28 11.31
N GLU A 322 25.54 12.29 10.27
CA GLU A 322 24.12 11.96 10.39
C GLU A 322 23.83 10.46 10.36
N LEU A 323 24.80 9.63 10.00
CA LEU A 323 24.66 8.18 9.86
C LEU A 323 25.40 7.45 11.00
N SER A 324 24.69 6.58 11.72
CA SER A 324 25.26 5.88 12.88
C SER A 324 26.49 5.06 12.50
N CYS A 325 26.45 4.38 11.35
CA CYS A 325 27.50 3.51 10.85
C CYS A 325 28.73 4.25 10.26
N ALA A 326 28.61 5.56 10.01
CA ALA A 326 29.64 6.37 9.38
C ALA A 326 30.20 7.49 10.28
N SER A 327 29.58 7.76 11.43
CA SER A 327 29.98 8.82 12.38
C SER A 327 31.44 8.78 12.85
N THR A 328 32.09 7.61 12.82
CA THR A 328 33.50 7.43 13.22
C THR A 328 34.50 7.60 12.07
N VAL A 329 34.01 7.83 10.84
CA VAL A 329 34.83 7.90 9.63
C VAL A 329 35.24 9.34 9.39
N THR A 330 36.43 9.69 9.85
CA THR A 330 37.07 10.93 9.41
C THR A 330 37.69 10.70 8.04
N CYS A 331 37.40 11.53 7.05
CA CYS A 331 38.29 11.56 5.89
C CYS A 331 39.65 12.12 6.28
N PRO A 332 40.72 11.70 5.58
CA PRO A 332 42.04 12.19 5.86
C PRO A 332 41.96 13.68 5.59
N THR A 333 42.24 14.49 6.61
CA THR A 333 42.45 15.92 6.38
C THR A 333 43.47 15.97 5.27
N THR A 334 43.11 16.48 4.10
CA THR A 334 44.05 16.73 3.01
C THR A 334 45.16 17.48 3.68
N SER A 335 46.28 16.81 3.94
CA SER A 335 47.41 17.44 4.58
C SER A 335 47.74 18.52 3.59
N THR A 336 47.44 19.77 3.96
CA THR A 336 47.79 20.92 3.16
C THR A 336 49.27 20.73 2.99
N VAL A 337 49.69 20.25 1.82
CA VAL A 337 51.09 20.18 1.49
C VAL A 337 51.42 21.66 1.45
N THR A 338 51.93 22.16 2.57
CA THR A 338 52.63 23.42 2.62
C THR A 338 53.76 23.20 1.66
N VAL A 339 53.53 23.55 0.39
CA VAL A 339 54.60 23.69 -0.57
C VAL A 339 55.38 24.84 0.03
N ASP A 340 56.43 24.50 0.77
CA ASP A 340 57.48 25.45 1.11
C ASP A 340 58.02 25.94 -0.22
N TYR A 341 57.41 27.01 -0.73
CA TYR A 341 58.02 27.83 -1.74
C TYR A 341 59.23 28.45 -1.07
N GLU A 342 60.36 27.75 -1.21
CA GLU A 342 61.67 28.36 -1.03
C GLU A 342 61.70 29.61 -1.93
N PRO A 343 61.84 30.82 -1.36
CA PRO A 343 61.77 32.05 -2.14
C PRO A 343 62.95 32.08 -3.11
N THR A 344 62.68 31.77 -4.38
CA THR A 344 63.68 31.92 -5.43
C THR A 344 63.91 33.42 -5.62
N GLN A 345 65.15 33.85 -5.37
CA GLN A 345 65.62 35.22 -5.54
C GLN A 345 65.24 35.81 -6.91
N PRO A 346 64.93 37.12 -6.97
CA PRO A 346 64.70 37.80 -8.24
C PRO A 346 66.02 37.96 -9.01
N SER A 347 66.18 37.16 -10.07
CA SER A 347 67.18 37.42 -11.10
C SER A 347 66.64 38.46 -12.08
N SER A 348 67.14 39.67 -11.96
CA SER A 348 66.99 40.75 -12.93
C SER A 348 67.72 40.41 -14.23
N GLN A 349 67.02 40.23 -15.34
CA GLN A 349 67.50 40.64 -16.66
C GLN A 349 66.32 41.11 -17.52
N GLN A 350 66.33 42.42 -17.80
CA GLN A 350 65.67 43.02 -18.94
C GLN A 350 66.35 42.51 -20.20
N GLU A 351 65.58 42.21 -21.26
CA GLU A 351 65.81 42.85 -22.55
C GLU A 351 64.62 42.67 -23.50
N ALA A 352 64.46 43.70 -24.34
CA ALA A 352 63.31 44.02 -25.15
C ALA A 352 63.24 43.17 -26.42
N PHE A 353 62.02 42.89 -26.91
CA PHE A 353 61.79 42.80 -28.36
C PHE A 353 60.38 43.31 -28.71
N ALA A 354 60.39 44.44 -29.41
CA ALA A 354 59.26 45.01 -30.12
C ALA A 354 58.93 44.19 -31.36
N GLY A 355 57.64 44.05 -31.67
CA GLY A 355 57.17 43.39 -32.89
C GLY A 355 55.67 43.59 -33.09
N GLU A 356 55.31 44.68 -33.76
CA GLU A 356 53.97 45.00 -34.26
C GLU A 356 53.34 43.83 -35.03
N ARG A 357 52.06 43.51 -34.75
CA ARG A 357 51.23 42.78 -35.71
C ARG A 357 49.84 43.41 -35.82
N LYS A 358 49.60 43.93 -37.03
CA LYS A 358 48.44 44.66 -37.51
C LYS A 358 47.12 43.90 -37.29
N GLN A 359 46.15 44.59 -36.71
CA GLN A 359 44.73 44.29 -36.83
C GLN A 359 44.30 44.42 -38.29
N LYS A 360 43.57 43.42 -38.79
CA LYS A 360 42.78 43.54 -40.02
C LYS A 360 41.37 43.07 -39.71
N SER A 361 40.47 44.04 -39.59
CA SER A 361 39.03 43.83 -39.57
C SER A 361 38.59 43.23 -40.90
N LYS A 362 37.63 42.30 -40.85
CA LYS A 362 36.80 41.99 -42.00
C LYS A 362 35.38 41.69 -41.54
N THR A 363 34.52 42.61 -41.89
CA THR A 363 33.06 42.61 -41.76
C THR A 363 32.43 41.70 -42.82
N GLU A 364 31.23 41.24 -42.49
CA GLU A 364 30.10 40.88 -43.36
C GLU A 364 30.01 39.50 -44.03
N GLY A 365 28.84 38.87 -43.82
CA GLY A 365 28.45 37.60 -44.45
C GLY A 365 27.14 37.00 -43.92
N VAL A 366 26.06 37.76 -43.98
CA VAL A 366 24.63 37.41 -43.82
C VAL A 366 24.27 35.96 -44.24
N ARG A 367 23.56 35.18 -43.40
CA ARG A 367 22.60 34.15 -43.87
C ARG A 367 21.52 33.72 -42.85
N ARG A 368 20.35 34.35 -43.02
CA ARG A 368 18.95 33.86 -42.88
C ARG A 368 18.60 32.79 -41.83
N GLU A 369 17.87 33.28 -40.82
CA GLU A 369 16.76 32.63 -40.11
C GLU A 369 15.67 32.07 -41.04
N LYS A 370 15.10 30.92 -40.64
CA LYS A 370 13.73 30.52 -40.97
C LYS A 370 13.04 30.07 -39.68
N GLN A 371 12.36 31.02 -39.06
CA GLN A 371 11.36 30.82 -38.02
C GLN A 371 10.02 30.59 -38.73
N LYS A 372 9.28 29.55 -38.35
CA LYS A 372 7.92 29.28 -38.85
C LYS A 372 6.97 29.33 -37.66
N GLN A 373 6.41 30.51 -37.41
CA GLN A 373 5.19 30.70 -36.64
C GLN A 373 4.00 30.50 -37.59
N SER A 374 2.96 29.82 -37.12
CA SER A 374 1.64 29.85 -37.74
C SER A 374 0.59 29.87 -36.63
N GLU A 375 0.01 31.04 -36.42
CA GLU A 375 -1.32 31.21 -35.84
C GLU A 375 -2.15 32.01 -36.85
N SER A 376 -3.31 31.47 -37.23
CA SER A 376 -4.49 32.28 -37.52
C SER A 376 -5.75 31.42 -37.35
N SER A 377 -6.73 32.04 -36.70
CA SER A 377 -8.03 31.52 -36.25
C SER A 377 -9.11 31.72 -37.33
N PRO A 378 -10.43 31.58 -37.07
CA PRO A 378 -11.23 30.37 -37.20
C PRO A 378 -12.35 30.47 -38.28
N ARG A 379 -12.86 29.35 -38.81
CA ARG A 379 -14.27 29.25 -39.23
C ARG A 379 -14.78 27.82 -39.48
N SER A 380 -15.96 27.60 -38.92
CA SER A 380 -16.97 26.55 -39.14
C SER A 380 -17.16 26.09 -40.59
N SER A 381 -17.26 24.78 -40.83
CA SER A 381 -18.47 24.12 -41.36
C SER A 381 -18.25 22.62 -41.58
N ASN A 382 -19.34 21.87 -41.37
CA ASN A 382 -19.52 20.44 -41.62
C ASN A 382 -19.07 20.01 -43.02
N VAL A 383 -18.63 18.76 -43.19
CA VAL A 383 -19.05 17.81 -44.23
C VAL A 383 -18.41 16.44 -43.96
N ALA A 384 -19.21 15.40 -44.21
CA ALA A 384 -18.99 14.00 -43.91
C ALA A 384 -17.82 13.35 -44.69
N ASP A 385 -17.23 12.34 -44.04
CA ASP A 385 -16.26 11.40 -44.60
C ASP A 385 -16.99 10.10 -45.03
N PRO A 386 -16.89 9.66 -46.29
CA PRO A 386 -17.29 8.31 -46.69
C PRO A 386 -16.07 7.42 -46.92
N ARG A 387 -16.13 6.25 -46.26
CA ARG A 387 -15.72 4.92 -46.75
C ARG A 387 -14.43 4.81 -47.58
N THR A 388 -13.49 4.04 -47.06
CA THR A 388 -12.74 3.09 -47.89
C THR A 388 -12.79 1.69 -47.26
N ASP A 389 -13.39 0.78 -48.04
CA ASP A 389 -13.32 -0.66 -47.91
C ASP A 389 -11.98 -1.20 -48.45
N GLU A 390 -11.70 -2.45 -48.08
CA GLU A 390 -10.83 -3.43 -48.74
C GLU A 390 -9.30 -3.23 -48.68
N LEU A 391 -8.63 -4.19 -48.05
CA LEU A 391 -7.82 -5.17 -48.80
C LEU A 391 -7.43 -6.40 -47.95
N ASN A 392 -7.85 -7.56 -48.46
CA ASN A 392 -7.36 -8.89 -48.11
C ASN A 392 -5.87 -9.03 -48.45
N GLY A 393 -5.14 -9.84 -47.67
CA GLY A 393 -3.76 -10.23 -47.98
C GLY A 393 -3.29 -11.43 -47.15
N ILE A 394 -3.48 -12.61 -47.73
CA ILE A 394 -2.97 -13.92 -47.30
C ILE A 394 -1.43 -13.94 -47.35
N GLY A 395 -0.79 -14.60 -46.38
CA GLY A 395 0.65 -14.88 -46.41
C GLY A 395 1.11 -15.72 -45.22
N ASP A 396 0.97 -17.03 -45.35
CA ASP A 396 1.64 -18.05 -44.53
C ASP A 396 3.16 -17.95 -44.71
N ASP A 397 3.92 -17.87 -43.60
CA ASP A 397 5.31 -18.33 -43.57
C ASP A 397 5.75 -18.70 -42.15
N LYS A 398 5.98 -20.00 -41.95
CA LYS A 398 6.65 -20.60 -40.78
C LYS A 398 8.16 -20.37 -40.88
N PRO A 399 8.85 -20.04 -39.78
CA PRO A 399 10.27 -20.34 -39.65
C PRO A 399 10.52 -21.58 -38.79
N LYS A 400 11.46 -22.38 -39.27
CA LYS A 400 12.04 -23.59 -38.69
C LYS A 400 12.74 -23.31 -37.36
N GLU A 401 12.42 -24.13 -36.37
CA GLU A 401 13.11 -24.21 -35.09
C GLU A 401 14.46 -24.93 -35.27
N THR A 402 15.54 -24.29 -34.81
CA THR A 402 16.91 -24.83 -34.89
C THR A 402 17.37 -25.19 -33.48
N LEU A 403 17.65 -26.48 -33.27
CA LEU A 403 18.23 -27.07 -32.07
C LEU A 403 19.70 -26.65 -31.87
N ARG A 404 20.01 -26.01 -30.74
CA ARG A 404 21.28 -26.00 -29.97
C ARG A 404 20.88 -25.66 -28.53
N GLY A 405 21.11 -26.46 -27.48
CA GLY A 405 22.30 -27.24 -27.13
C GLY A 405 23.07 -26.47 -26.06
N GLY A 406 22.77 -26.71 -24.77
CA GLY A 406 23.44 -26.01 -23.66
C GLY A 406 22.99 -26.44 -22.25
N SER A 407 23.54 -27.58 -21.80
CA SER A 407 23.95 -27.93 -20.42
C SER A 407 23.22 -27.32 -19.21
N ASP A 408 22.35 -28.13 -18.58
CA ASP A 408 21.94 -28.02 -17.18
C ASP A 408 22.77 -29.00 -16.31
N PRO A 409 23.36 -28.56 -15.18
CA PRO A 409 23.89 -29.44 -14.16
C PRO A 409 23.00 -29.40 -12.91
N ASN A 410 22.09 -30.36 -12.77
CA ASN A 410 21.64 -30.87 -11.47
C ASN A 410 20.81 -32.14 -11.65
N THR A 411 21.46 -33.28 -11.40
CA THR A 411 20.84 -34.59 -11.24
C THR A 411 21.55 -35.27 -10.05
N TRP A 412 20.91 -36.29 -9.46
CA TRP A 412 21.18 -36.99 -8.18
C TRP A 412 20.35 -36.39 -7.02
N LEU A 413 19.37 -37.06 -6.38
CA LEU A 413 19.00 -38.47 -6.28
C LEU A 413 17.48 -38.69 -6.46
N GLN A 414 17.09 -39.74 -7.19
CA GLN A 414 15.84 -40.45 -6.98
C GLN A 414 16.13 -41.75 -6.21
N VAL A 415 15.31 -42.04 -5.21
CA VAL A 415 15.13 -43.39 -4.65
C VAL A 415 13.69 -43.80 -4.89
N THR A 416 13.56 -44.95 -5.55
CA THR A 416 12.36 -45.70 -5.90
C THR A 416 11.73 -46.45 -4.72
N ALA A 417 10.41 -46.46 -4.64
CA ALA A 417 9.57 -47.61 -4.21
C ALA A 417 8.10 -47.23 -4.45
N ALA A 418 7.43 -47.79 -5.45
CA ALA A 418 6.74 -49.08 -5.45
C ALA A 418 5.21 -48.88 -5.34
N SER A 419 4.58 -49.15 -6.46
CA SER A 419 3.15 -49.25 -6.75
C SER A 419 2.40 -50.25 -5.87
N GLN A 420 1.19 -49.90 -5.45
CA GLN A 420 0.13 -50.88 -5.19
C GLN A 420 -1.20 -50.41 -5.80
N THR A 421 -1.58 -51.14 -6.84
CA THR A 421 -2.93 -51.30 -7.37
C THR A 421 -3.87 -51.87 -6.30
N TYR A 422 -5.05 -51.27 -6.14
CA TYR A 422 -6.18 -51.93 -5.46
C TYR A 422 -7.38 -52.00 -6.40
N ARG A 423 -7.85 -53.25 -6.60
CA ARG A 423 -9.09 -53.64 -7.27
C ARG A 423 -10.28 -53.41 -6.31
N GLY A 424 -11.48 -53.24 -6.89
CA GLY A 424 -12.73 -52.94 -6.20
C GLY A 424 -13.30 -54.04 -5.29
N PRO A 425 -14.58 -53.91 -4.93
CA PRO A 425 -15.56 -54.78 -5.58
C PRO A 425 -16.80 -54.05 -6.12
N GLU A 426 -17.33 -54.66 -7.16
CA GLU A 426 -18.65 -54.48 -7.76
C GLU A 426 -19.75 -54.97 -6.80
N ASP A 427 -20.94 -54.37 -6.92
CA ASP A 427 -22.28 -54.99 -6.88
C ASP A 427 -23.28 -53.81 -7.08
N GLY A 428 -23.95 -53.69 -8.24
CA GLY A 428 -25.33 -54.19 -8.46
C GLY A 428 -26.36 -53.19 -7.90
N ASP A 429 -27.40 -52.69 -8.57
CA ASP A 429 -28.17 -53.21 -9.70
C ASP A 429 -29.20 -52.12 -10.11
N SER A 430 -29.65 -52.20 -11.36
CA SER A 430 -31.02 -51.95 -11.87
C SER A 430 -31.71 -50.56 -11.87
N GLY A 431 -32.05 -50.14 -13.11
CA GLY A 431 -33.35 -49.55 -13.48
C GLY A 431 -33.45 -48.01 -13.42
N GLY A 432 -33.96 -47.28 -14.40
CA GLY A 432 -34.71 -47.63 -15.60
C GLY A 432 -35.07 -46.35 -16.37
N ASN A 433 -35.40 -46.53 -17.63
CA ASN A 433 -35.80 -45.53 -18.62
C ASN A 433 -36.96 -44.62 -18.15
N GLY A 434 -37.00 -43.38 -18.65
CA GLY A 434 -38.24 -42.61 -18.65
C GLY A 434 -38.11 -41.12 -18.97
N HIS A 435 -37.74 -40.78 -20.20
CA HIS A 435 -38.22 -39.51 -20.80
C HIS A 435 -39.70 -39.66 -21.15
N PRO A 436 -40.49 -38.61 -20.94
CA PRO A 436 -41.19 -38.08 -22.10
C PRO A 436 -41.22 -36.55 -22.14
N ALA A 437 -41.00 -36.03 -23.35
CA ALA A 437 -41.55 -34.76 -23.78
C ALA A 437 -43.09 -34.87 -23.89
N PRO A 438 -43.79 -33.73 -23.87
CA PRO A 438 -44.92 -33.57 -24.77
C PRO A 438 -44.68 -32.40 -25.72
N ALA A 439 -44.86 -32.71 -27.00
CA ALA A 439 -45.00 -31.76 -28.08
C ALA A 439 -46.48 -31.38 -28.25
N GLY A 440 -46.71 -30.08 -28.45
CA GLY A 440 -47.76 -29.50 -29.30
C GLY A 440 -49.11 -29.19 -28.64
N PRO A 441 -50.05 -28.60 -29.41
CA PRO A 441 -49.86 -27.63 -30.50
C PRO A 441 -50.92 -26.50 -30.52
N GLY A 442 -50.59 -25.45 -31.29
CA GLY A 442 -51.55 -24.58 -32.00
C GLY A 442 -52.38 -23.61 -31.15
N ASP A 443 -52.99 -22.57 -31.70
CA ASP A 443 -52.86 -21.89 -32.98
C ASP A 443 -53.77 -20.65 -32.84
N SER A 444 -53.58 -19.68 -33.73
CA SER A 444 -54.62 -18.74 -34.15
C SER A 444 -55.00 -17.56 -33.24
N ALA A 445 -54.51 -16.40 -33.68
CA ALA A 445 -55.29 -15.40 -34.43
C ALA A 445 -55.56 -14.05 -33.76
N SER A 446 -55.44 -13.05 -34.64
CA SER A 446 -56.16 -11.76 -34.65
C SER A 446 -55.80 -10.79 -33.53
N GLY A 447 -55.13 -9.67 -33.79
CA GLY A 447 -55.55 -8.64 -34.74
C GLY A 447 -56.16 -7.48 -33.95
N GLY A 448 -55.53 -6.30 -33.98
CA GLY A 448 -56.07 -5.13 -33.28
C GLY A 448 -55.07 -3.98 -33.14
N LYS A 449 -54.94 -3.20 -34.22
CA LYS A 449 -54.36 -1.85 -34.18
C LYS A 449 -55.26 -0.96 -33.31
N ALA A 450 -54.68 -0.26 -32.34
CA ALA A 450 -55.28 0.94 -31.76
C ALA A 450 -54.18 1.99 -31.56
N ASN A 451 -54.37 3.12 -32.22
CA ASN A 451 -53.56 4.33 -32.14
C ASN A 451 -53.66 4.92 -30.73
N GLY A 452 -52.52 5.07 -30.05
CA GLY A 452 -52.40 5.86 -28.81
C GLY A 452 -51.64 7.14 -29.09
N VAL A 453 -52.39 8.23 -29.28
CA VAL A 453 -51.91 9.61 -29.31
C VAL A 453 -51.33 9.95 -27.94
N SER A 454 -50.05 10.29 -27.86
CA SER A 454 -49.43 10.82 -26.64
C SER A 454 -49.35 12.33 -26.75
N GLU A 455 -50.25 13.01 -26.05
CA GLU A 455 -50.27 14.45 -25.89
C GLU A 455 -49.16 14.86 -24.90
N THR A 456 -48.23 15.68 -25.39
CA THR A 456 -47.27 16.45 -24.58
C THR A 456 -47.99 17.59 -23.85
N PRO A 457 -47.78 17.77 -22.53
CA PRO A 457 -48.32 18.93 -21.80
C PRO A 457 -47.51 20.21 -22.09
N PRO A 458 -48.16 21.39 -22.01
CA PRO A 458 -47.61 22.67 -22.49
C PRO A 458 -46.65 23.34 -21.49
N VAL A 459 -45.63 23.96 -22.07
CA VAL A 459 -44.67 24.88 -21.44
C VAL A 459 -45.35 26.24 -21.17
N PRO A 460 -45.30 26.79 -19.94
CA PRO A 460 -45.69 28.17 -19.69
C PRO A 460 -44.52 29.16 -19.86
N PRO A 461 -44.82 30.45 -20.17
CA PRO A 461 -43.89 31.36 -20.82
C PRO A 461 -42.98 32.14 -19.86
N ALA A 462 -41.86 32.59 -20.43
CA ALA A 462 -40.89 33.48 -19.83
C ALA A 462 -41.42 34.92 -19.65
N GLN A 463 -41.20 35.47 -18.46
CA GLN A 463 -41.05 36.89 -18.12
C GLN A 463 -39.92 36.90 -17.08
N GLY A 464 -38.85 37.71 -17.10
CA GLY A 464 -38.70 39.05 -17.65
C GLY A 464 -38.36 40.01 -16.51
N GLY A 465 -37.11 39.97 -16.01
CA GLY A 465 -36.38 41.05 -15.33
C GLY A 465 -36.85 41.54 -13.95
N GLN A 466 -35.94 41.51 -12.96
CA GLN A 466 -35.46 42.72 -12.22
C GLN A 466 -34.48 42.38 -11.09
N SER A 467 -33.31 43.04 -11.17
CA SER A 467 -32.45 43.58 -10.10
C SER A 467 -31.92 42.71 -8.94
N GLU A 468 -30.58 42.80 -8.81
CA GLU A 468 -29.72 42.45 -7.67
C GLU A 468 -30.26 42.91 -6.31
N PRO A 469 -29.81 42.24 -5.24
CA PRO A 469 -28.99 42.99 -4.30
C PRO A 469 -27.68 42.28 -3.96
N THR A 470 -26.61 43.05 -4.07
CA THR A 470 -25.26 42.82 -3.54
C THR A 470 -25.30 42.50 -2.05
N THR A 471 -25.03 41.24 -1.68
CA THR A 471 -24.77 40.85 -0.29
C THR A 471 -23.29 41.02 0.00
N THR A 472 -22.94 42.18 0.54
CA THR A 472 -21.65 42.45 1.19
C THR A 472 -21.43 41.44 2.30
N THR A 473 -20.52 40.49 2.10
CA THR A 473 -20.08 39.55 3.13
C THR A 473 -18.99 40.24 3.95
N THR A 474 -19.38 40.77 5.10
CA THR A 474 -18.45 41.29 6.11
C THR A 474 -17.66 40.11 6.67
N HIS A 475 -16.36 40.06 6.35
CA HIS A 475 -15.39 39.18 6.99
C HIS A 475 -15.26 39.59 8.47
N THR A 476 -15.87 38.81 9.37
CA THR A 476 -15.57 38.87 10.80
C THR A 476 -14.31 38.06 11.05
N GLU A 477 -13.21 38.78 11.26
CA GLU A 477 -11.93 38.29 11.73
C GLU A 477 -12.08 37.69 13.15
N PRO A 478 -11.68 36.43 13.39
CA PRO A 478 -11.67 35.87 14.74
C PRO A 478 -10.48 36.44 15.52
N SER A 479 -10.79 37.29 16.51
CA SER A 479 -9.83 37.83 17.46
C SER A 479 -9.21 36.70 18.30
N HIS A 480 -7.89 36.56 18.17
CA HIS A 480 -7.05 35.80 19.08
C HIS A 480 -7.09 36.46 20.49
N PRO A 481 -7.32 35.70 21.58
CA PRO A 481 -7.05 36.21 22.92
C PRO A 481 -5.55 36.17 23.20
N THR A 482 -4.97 37.36 23.33
CA THR A 482 -3.63 37.60 23.90
C THR A 482 -3.57 37.07 25.35
N PRO A 483 -2.48 36.38 25.75
CA PRO A 483 -2.36 35.81 27.08
C PRO A 483 -2.21 36.88 28.16
N ARG A 484 -3.00 36.72 29.22
CA ARG A 484 -3.00 37.58 30.41
C ARG A 484 -1.76 37.25 31.26
N SER A 485 -0.85 38.21 31.33
CA SER A 485 0.29 38.25 32.25
C SER A 485 -0.20 38.13 33.69
N ALA A 486 0.20 37.06 34.38
CA ALA A 486 -0.02 36.88 35.81
C ALA A 486 1.32 37.00 36.54
N SER A 487 1.35 37.94 37.47
CA SER A 487 2.47 38.32 38.32
C SER A 487 2.92 37.19 39.24
N ALA A 488 4.23 37.13 39.47
CA ALA A 488 4.89 36.31 40.48
C ALA A 488 4.42 36.67 41.91
N PRO A 489 4.50 35.70 42.83
CA PRO A 489 4.95 35.98 44.17
C PRO A 489 6.24 35.22 44.48
N ASP A 490 7.21 36.02 44.93
CA ASP A 490 8.42 35.65 45.64
C ASP A 490 8.06 35.00 47.01
N GLY A 491 8.87 34.05 47.46
CA GLY A 491 8.58 33.30 48.69
C GLY A 491 9.44 32.06 48.91
N THR A 492 10.66 32.30 49.39
CA THR A 492 11.58 31.36 50.07
C THR A 492 10.91 30.34 51.01
N HIS A 493 11.38 29.08 51.03
CA HIS A 493 12.06 28.46 52.19
C HIS A 493 12.34 26.94 52.02
N ALA A 494 13.57 26.58 52.41
CA ALA A 494 14.03 25.37 53.11
C ALA A 494 13.94 23.96 52.47
N LYS A 495 15.14 23.39 52.24
CA LYS A 495 15.43 21.95 52.19
C LYS A 495 15.22 21.32 53.56
N VAL A 496 14.55 20.17 53.64
CA VAL A 496 14.72 19.15 54.68
C VAL A 496 14.62 17.76 54.05
N THR A 497 15.51 16.89 54.49
CA THR A 497 15.84 15.50 54.10
C THR A 497 14.91 14.43 54.69
N ASP A 498 14.61 13.41 53.87
CA ASP A 498 14.41 11.96 54.15
C ASP A 498 13.44 11.49 55.28
N PRO A 499 13.24 10.17 55.50
CA PRO A 499 12.43 9.24 54.69
C PRO A 499 11.44 8.44 55.59
N VAL A 500 10.28 7.97 55.07
CA VAL A 500 9.42 7.06 55.86
C VAL A 500 8.78 5.96 55.00
N SER A 501 9.31 4.76 55.21
CA SER A 501 8.67 3.46 55.47
C SER A 501 7.14 3.31 55.30
N GLY A 502 6.75 2.20 54.68
CA GLY A 502 5.35 1.82 54.49
C GLY A 502 4.64 1.27 55.73
N ALA A 503 3.33 1.07 55.56
CA ALA A 503 2.53 0.04 56.21
C ALA A 503 1.13 -0.02 55.58
N ILE A 504 0.79 -1.20 55.05
CA ILE A 504 -0.42 -1.99 55.30
C ILE A 504 -1.71 -1.23 55.67
N LEU A 505 -2.75 -1.40 54.85
CA LEU A 505 -4.13 -1.38 55.31
C LEU A 505 -4.87 -2.64 54.84
N ALA A 506 -5.43 -3.34 55.82
CA ALA A 506 -6.25 -4.54 55.71
C ALA A 506 -7.75 -4.20 55.53
N GLY A 507 -8.50 -5.16 55.00
CA GLY A 507 -9.96 -5.21 55.00
C GLY A 507 -10.47 -6.26 54.00
N ALA A 508 -10.56 -7.54 54.40
CA ALA A 508 -11.77 -8.21 54.92
C ALA A 508 -12.86 -8.38 53.83
N GLY A 509 -12.96 -9.53 53.15
CA GLY A 509 -13.76 -10.73 53.51
C GLY A 509 -14.70 -11.03 52.30
N TYR A 510 -15.18 -12.22 51.94
CA TYR A 510 -15.36 -13.51 52.62
C TYR A 510 -15.91 -14.56 51.59
N PHE A 511 -15.75 -15.86 51.88
CA PHE A 511 -16.40 -17.08 51.30
C PHE A 511 -16.09 -17.48 49.84
N PHE A 512 -15.69 -18.71 49.51
CA PHE A 512 -16.33 -20.00 49.81
C PHE A 512 -15.38 -21.11 50.30
N ALA A 513 -15.96 -21.95 51.17
CA ALA A 513 -15.37 -23.14 51.74
C ALA A 513 -15.37 -24.35 50.79
N THR A 514 -14.42 -25.22 51.10
CA THR A 514 -14.17 -26.61 50.69
C THR A 514 -15.37 -27.49 50.35
N SER A 515 -15.21 -28.29 49.29
CA SER A 515 -15.59 -29.70 49.32
C SER A 515 -14.50 -30.55 48.68
N ALA A 516 -14.01 -31.53 49.44
CA ALA A 516 -13.08 -32.56 49.01
C ALA A 516 -13.87 -33.72 48.39
N GLY A 517 -13.36 -34.29 47.31
CA GLY A 517 -13.94 -35.50 46.71
C GLY A 517 -13.48 -35.75 45.27
N SER A 518 -12.43 -36.58 45.13
CA SER A 518 -12.16 -37.54 44.05
C SER A 518 -12.65 -37.24 42.63
N GLY A 519 -11.71 -36.89 41.74
CA GLY A 519 -11.97 -36.84 40.29
C GLY A 519 -10.78 -36.30 39.48
N ALA A 520 -9.70 -37.08 39.39
CA ALA A 520 -8.57 -36.80 38.50
C ALA A 520 -8.98 -36.95 37.01
N ALA A 521 -9.70 -35.97 36.48
CA ALA A 521 -9.94 -35.78 35.04
C ALA A 521 -10.37 -34.34 34.65
N GLY A 522 -10.72 -33.47 35.59
CA GLY A 522 -11.40 -32.19 35.27
C GLY A 522 -10.52 -30.96 34.98
N PHE A 523 -9.26 -30.93 35.40
CA PHE A 523 -8.46 -29.69 35.37
C PHE A 523 -7.57 -29.49 34.13
N LEU A 524 -7.50 -30.48 33.24
CA LEU A 524 -6.84 -30.32 31.94
C LEU A 524 -7.76 -29.73 30.87
N GLY A 525 -9.08 -29.65 31.08
CA GLY A 525 -9.99 -29.13 30.05
C GLY A 525 -9.90 -27.62 29.86
N TYR A 526 -10.01 -26.84 30.93
CA TYR A 526 -10.16 -25.38 30.82
C TYR A 526 -8.86 -24.67 30.43
N LYS A 527 -7.70 -25.09 30.98
CA LYS A 527 -6.40 -24.52 30.60
C LYS A 527 -5.96 -24.95 29.20
N SER A 528 -6.22 -26.19 28.80
CA SER A 528 -5.92 -26.64 27.43
C SER A 528 -6.86 -25.99 26.40
N TYR A 529 -8.12 -25.74 26.76
CA TYR A 529 -9.05 -24.99 25.92
C TYR A 529 -8.65 -23.51 25.77
N LYS A 530 -8.19 -22.87 26.85
CA LYS A 530 -7.66 -21.49 26.79
C LYS A 530 -6.34 -21.42 26.04
N PHE A 531 -5.47 -22.42 26.19
CA PHE A 531 -4.23 -22.56 25.43
C PHE A 531 -4.51 -22.82 23.93
N TYR A 532 -5.49 -23.66 23.60
CA TYR A 532 -5.94 -23.91 22.23
C TYR A 532 -6.58 -22.68 21.58
N GLN A 533 -7.36 -21.89 22.34
CA GLN A 533 -7.94 -20.63 21.86
C GLN A 533 -6.88 -19.58 21.51
N SER A 534 -5.72 -19.57 22.17
CA SER A 534 -4.60 -18.68 21.81
C SER A 534 -3.91 -19.00 20.48
N PHE A 535 -4.15 -20.16 19.86
CA PHE A 535 -3.56 -20.55 18.57
C PHE A 535 -4.54 -20.45 17.38
N LYS A 536 -5.78 -19.98 17.59
CA LYS A 536 -6.73 -19.70 16.50
C LYS A 536 -6.32 -18.43 15.74
N GLY A 537 -5.30 -18.57 14.91
CA GLY A 537 -4.72 -17.48 14.13
C GLY A 537 -3.33 -17.79 13.60
N ASP A 538 -2.64 -18.78 14.18
CA ASP A 538 -1.30 -19.14 13.71
C ASP A 538 -1.36 -19.96 12.41
N PRO A 539 -0.49 -19.66 11.42
CA PRO A 539 -0.50 -20.30 10.10
C PRO A 539 -0.49 -21.83 10.13
N TRP A 540 0.21 -22.45 11.10
CA TRP A 540 0.34 -23.91 11.19
C TRP A 540 -0.95 -24.66 11.58
N VAL A 541 -1.95 -23.98 12.18
CA VAL A 541 -3.25 -24.57 12.55
C VAL A 541 -4.20 -24.55 11.35
N ILE A 542 -3.97 -23.62 10.41
CA ILE A 542 -4.83 -23.38 9.23
C ILE A 542 -4.51 -24.36 8.08
N TYR A 543 -3.26 -24.84 7.97
CA TYR A 543 -2.83 -25.72 6.87
C TYR A 543 -3.07 -27.23 7.09
N GLY A 544 -3.72 -27.65 8.19
CA GLY A 544 -4.15 -29.04 8.36
C GLY A 544 -3.00 -30.05 8.25
N TYR A 545 -1.90 -29.83 8.97
CA TYR A 545 -0.88 -30.89 9.08
C TYR A 545 -1.52 -32.14 9.73
N PRO A 546 -1.25 -33.35 9.20
CA PRO A 546 -1.71 -34.57 9.83
C PRO A 546 -1.25 -34.61 11.29
N MET A 547 -2.14 -34.92 12.23
CA MET A 547 -1.83 -35.05 13.66
C MET A 547 -0.65 -35.99 13.93
N ASP A 548 -0.35 -36.88 12.99
CA ASP A 548 0.81 -37.79 13.02
C ASP A 548 2.15 -37.05 12.99
N ILE A 549 2.28 -35.91 12.30
CA ILE A 549 3.53 -35.11 12.28
C ILE A 549 3.76 -34.42 13.62
N MET A 550 2.70 -33.92 14.26
CA MET A 550 2.78 -33.32 15.61
C MET A 550 3.10 -34.38 16.67
N ARG A 551 2.60 -35.61 16.50
CA ARG A 551 2.96 -36.74 17.35
C ARG A 551 4.44 -37.10 17.22
N ILE A 552 4.96 -37.18 15.99
CA ILE A 552 6.40 -37.44 15.74
C ILE A 552 7.29 -36.36 16.35
N LEU A 553 6.93 -35.08 16.23
CA LEU A 553 7.69 -33.98 16.82
C LEU A 553 7.65 -33.98 18.36
N MET A 554 6.52 -34.35 18.96
CA MET A 554 6.39 -34.46 20.41
C MET A 554 7.15 -35.68 20.95
N ASP A 555 7.10 -36.82 20.27
CA ASP A 555 7.88 -38.01 20.63
C ASP A 555 9.39 -37.70 20.54
N TYR A 556 9.82 -36.97 19.49
CA TYR A 556 11.23 -36.54 19.33
C TYR A 556 11.71 -35.58 20.44
N LEU A 557 10.83 -34.69 20.93
CA LEU A 557 11.15 -33.75 22.02
C LEU A 557 11.16 -34.44 23.39
N VAL A 558 10.35 -35.49 23.57
CA VAL A 558 10.37 -36.33 24.78
C VAL A 558 11.64 -37.18 24.82
N ASP A 559 12.07 -37.73 23.69
CA ASP A 559 13.31 -38.51 23.59
C ASP A 559 14.56 -37.65 23.76
N ALA A 560 14.58 -36.43 23.21
CA ALA A 560 15.69 -35.48 23.38
C ALA A 560 15.91 -35.02 24.83
N LYS A 561 14.87 -35.11 25.68
CA LYS A 561 14.95 -34.80 27.12
C LYS A 561 15.46 -35.94 27.98
N ASN A 562 15.40 -37.17 27.47
CA ASN A 562 15.77 -38.38 28.20
C ASN A 562 17.13 -38.97 27.76
N ALA A 563 17.83 -38.32 26.83
CA ALA A 563 19.18 -38.69 26.46
C ALA A 563 20.14 -38.39 27.64
N PRO A 564 20.86 -39.39 28.19
CA PRO A 564 21.87 -39.15 29.22
C PRO A 564 23.04 -38.35 28.62
N LEU A 565 23.51 -37.36 29.40
CA LEU A 565 24.63 -36.48 29.07
C LEU A 565 25.95 -37.23 28.83
#